data_AF-A0A915JAZ5-F1
#
_entry.id   AF-A0A915JAZ5-F1
#
_cell.length_a   1.000
_cell.length_b   1.000
_cell.length_c   1.000
_cell.angle_alpha   90.00
_cell.angle_beta   90.00
_cell.angle_gamma   90.00
#
_symmetry.space_group_name_H-M   'P 1'
#
loop_
_entity.id
_entity.type
_entity.pdbx_description
1 polymer ?
#
loop_
_entity_poly.entity_id
_entity_poly.type
_entity_poly.pdbx_seq_one_letter_code
_entity_poly.pdbx_strand_id
1 'polypeptide(L)'
;MDMTEIKNQDIRTLKCLVEKTTRGVVKEVGTPGSGILRVYIQGNFEERQGKTLFLTCHDIGANHRSFYPFLQHHSMQEVRNRSVFLHVCLPGQDDNEPNLPDNFVFPTLDQIGQDLVCVLDELGVKTVIGLGEGAGANIMCRFALRMIQWKLGSNMNQAAWEYLIDHRFGPGLDDKQSYIKLLQERLNSVNLSKYMASFLHRTDLSAELADKLKVDALLVVGSRASMSQTVYSMHQAMSKVNTTLLVVDDVADVFAEAPLKVSRALILFCKGCGVLSGVSIPGMERQRTLSSSMEEADTPRKLSLTRPPPSHMEKV
;
A
#
# COMPACT_ATOMS: atom_id res chain seq x y z
N MET A 1 -21.36 37.38 21.73
CA MET A 1 -20.97 36.03 21.26
C MET A 1 -19.55 35.79 21.71
N ASP A 2 -19.27 34.61 22.26
CA ASP A 2 -17.98 34.34 22.88
C ASP A 2 -16.89 34.03 21.84
N MET A 3 -15.69 34.58 22.03
CA MET A 3 -14.52 34.34 21.18
C MET A 3 -14.11 32.86 21.14
N THR A 4 -14.47 32.11 22.20
CA THR A 4 -14.22 30.66 22.30
C THR A 4 -15.15 29.85 21.41
N GLU A 5 -16.40 30.28 21.21
CA GLU A 5 -17.35 29.62 20.30
C GLU A 5 -16.93 29.82 18.84
N ILE A 6 -16.53 31.03 18.46
CA ILE A 6 -16.10 31.37 17.10
C ILE A 6 -14.89 30.50 16.68
N LYS A 7 -13.86 30.41 17.53
CA LYS A 7 -12.69 29.54 17.27
C LYS A 7 -13.05 28.06 17.16
N ASN A 8 -14.00 27.57 17.95
CA ASN A 8 -14.46 26.18 17.87
C ASN A 8 -15.30 25.90 16.62
N GLN A 9 -16.08 26.89 16.15
CA GLN A 9 -16.81 26.83 14.89
C GLN A 9 -15.84 26.75 13.70
N ASP A 10 -14.79 27.57 13.69
CA ASP A 10 -13.75 27.55 12.65
C ASP A 10 -12.94 26.24 12.66
N ILE A 11 -12.56 25.72 13.84
CA ILE A 11 -11.86 24.42 13.94
C ILE A 11 -12.75 23.27 13.47
N ARG A 12 -14.06 23.28 13.77
CA ARG A 12 -15.02 22.28 13.23
C ARG A 12 -15.18 22.43 11.72
N THR A 13 -15.21 23.65 11.20
CA THR A 13 -15.34 23.92 9.76
C THR A 13 -14.08 23.54 9.01
N LEU A 14 -12.89 23.78 9.58
CA LEU A 14 -11.60 23.31 9.07
C LEU A 14 -11.45 21.80 9.17
N LYS A 15 -11.88 21.15 10.26
CA LYS A 15 -11.94 19.68 10.32
C LYS A 15 -12.89 19.12 9.27
N CYS A 16 -14.07 19.69 9.11
CA CYS A 16 -15.02 19.32 8.07
C CYS A 16 -14.48 19.59 6.65
N LEU A 17 -13.71 20.67 6.43
CA LEU A 17 -13.02 20.92 5.16
C LEU A 17 -11.89 19.90 4.91
N VAL A 18 -11.08 19.60 5.93
CA VAL A 18 -10.03 18.57 5.84
C VAL A 18 -10.65 17.19 5.60
N GLU A 19 -11.75 16.84 6.25
CA GLU A 19 -12.52 15.62 6.02
C GLU A 19 -13.14 15.59 4.61
N LYS A 20 -13.69 16.71 4.12
CA LYS A 20 -14.19 16.83 2.73
C LYS A 20 -13.07 16.84 1.68
N THR A 21 -11.85 17.24 2.05
CA THR A 21 -10.65 17.23 1.17
C THR A 21 -9.92 15.88 1.24
N THR A 22 -10.15 15.07 2.27
CA THR A 22 -9.58 13.72 2.42
C THR A 22 -10.54 12.60 2.02
N ARG A 23 -11.86 12.81 2.07
CA ARG A 23 -12.83 11.93 1.39
C ARG A 23 -12.76 12.16 -0.12
N GLY A 24 -11.90 11.37 -0.76
CA GLY A 24 -11.85 11.23 -2.20
C GLY A 24 -13.21 10.82 -2.80
N VAL A 25 -13.35 10.97 -4.12
CA VAL A 25 -14.58 10.55 -4.82
C VAL A 25 -14.80 9.07 -4.58
N VAL A 26 -15.97 8.70 -4.05
CA VAL A 26 -16.35 7.30 -3.85
C VAL A 26 -17.03 6.81 -5.12
N LYS A 27 -16.55 5.69 -5.66
CA LYS A 27 -17.25 4.93 -6.71
C LYS A 27 -17.62 3.56 -6.17
N GLU A 28 -18.86 3.17 -6.40
CA GLU A 28 -19.38 1.85 -6.07
C GLU A 28 -19.41 1.02 -7.35
N VAL A 29 -18.59 -0.04 -7.39
CA VAL A 29 -18.42 -0.93 -8.54
C VAL A 29 -19.20 -2.21 -8.29
N GLY A 30 -20.06 -2.60 -9.24
CA GLY A 30 -20.79 -3.87 -9.18
C GLY A 30 -19.93 -5.03 -9.65
N THR A 31 -19.61 -5.98 -8.77
CA THR A 31 -18.69 -7.09 -9.07
C THR A 31 -19.35 -8.46 -8.94
N PRO A 32 -19.01 -9.44 -9.81
CA PRO A 32 -19.66 -10.76 -9.80
C PRO A 32 -19.46 -11.57 -8.51
N GLY A 33 -18.29 -11.48 -7.87
CA GLY A 33 -17.94 -12.27 -6.70
C GLY A 33 -18.19 -11.59 -5.36
N SER A 34 -17.85 -10.31 -5.27
CA SER A 34 -17.80 -9.55 -4.01
C SER A 34 -19.02 -8.65 -3.78
N GLY A 35 -19.97 -8.62 -4.71
CA GLY A 35 -21.08 -7.67 -4.69
C GLY A 35 -20.60 -6.26 -5.00
N ILE A 36 -20.97 -5.28 -4.18
CA ILE A 36 -20.52 -3.89 -4.38
C ILE A 36 -19.17 -3.69 -3.70
N LEU A 37 -18.14 -3.34 -4.48
CA LEU A 37 -16.85 -2.86 -3.97
C LEU A 37 -16.82 -1.33 -3.99
N ARG A 38 -16.51 -0.70 -2.85
CA ARG A 38 -16.32 0.75 -2.79
C ARG A 38 -14.87 1.12 -3.04
N VAL A 39 -14.65 2.08 -3.94
CA VAL A 39 -13.33 2.59 -4.29
C VAL A 39 -13.26 4.08 -3.94
N TYR A 40 -12.37 4.40 -3.01
CA TYR A 40 -12.11 5.77 -2.56
C TYR A 40 -10.96 6.36 -3.38
N ILE A 41 -11.24 7.40 -4.16
CA ILE A 41 -10.31 7.97 -5.14
C ILE A 41 -9.60 9.20 -4.58
N GLN A 42 -8.34 9.04 -4.13
CA GLN A 42 -7.52 10.15 -3.63
C GLN A 42 -6.68 10.76 -4.76
N GLY A 43 -6.93 12.04 -5.04
CA GLY A 43 -6.28 12.82 -6.12
C GLY A 43 -7.24 13.18 -7.26
N ASN A 44 -6.83 14.05 -8.18
CA ASN A 44 -7.65 14.42 -9.33
C ASN A 44 -7.61 13.32 -10.41
N PHE A 45 -8.68 12.52 -10.46
CA PHE A 45 -8.87 11.39 -11.37
C PHE A 45 -9.38 11.78 -12.76
N GLU A 46 -10.06 12.92 -12.92
CA GLU A 46 -10.42 13.41 -14.25
C GLU A 46 -9.15 13.81 -15.02
N GLU A 47 -8.21 14.46 -14.32
CA GLU A 47 -6.85 14.73 -14.80
C GLU A 47 -5.87 13.56 -14.56
N ARG A 48 -6.30 12.30 -14.68
CA ARG A 48 -5.41 11.13 -14.50
C ARG A 48 -4.39 10.92 -15.62
N GLN A 49 -4.51 11.61 -16.75
CA GLN A 49 -3.58 11.46 -17.87
C GLN A 49 -2.15 11.84 -17.45
N GLY A 50 -1.19 10.95 -17.71
CA GLY A 50 0.21 11.13 -17.31
C GLY A 50 0.51 10.95 -15.80
N LYS A 51 -0.50 10.72 -14.95
CA LYS A 51 -0.32 10.40 -13.53
C LYS A 51 -0.13 8.90 -13.33
N THR A 52 0.60 8.52 -12.27
CA THR A 52 0.71 7.11 -11.86
C THR A 52 -0.52 6.71 -11.05
N LEU A 53 -1.23 5.67 -11.50
CA LEU A 53 -2.37 5.12 -10.78
C LEU A 53 -1.91 4.03 -9.81
N PHE A 54 -2.28 4.15 -8.54
CA PHE A 54 -2.07 3.14 -7.52
C PHE A 54 -3.40 2.49 -7.17
N LEU A 55 -3.45 1.16 -7.08
CA LEU A 55 -4.59 0.43 -6.52
C LEU A 55 -4.16 -0.07 -5.14
N THR A 56 -4.92 0.24 -4.09
CA THR A 56 -4.58 -0.23 -2.73
C THR A 56 -5.60 -1.20 -2.16
N CYS A 57 -5.14 -2.26 -1.50
CA CYS A 57 -5.99 -3.19 -0.76
C CYS A 57 -5.43 -3.38 0.67
N HIS A 58 -6.28 -3.18 1.66
CA HIS A 58 -5.92 -3.14 3.08
C HIS A 58 -5.85 -4.53 3.72
N ASP A 59 -5.28 -4.63 4.92
CA ASP A 59 -5.27 -5.86 5.71
C ASP A 59 -6.58 -6.08 6.50
N ILE A 60 -6.67 -7.21 7.21
CA ILE A 60 -7.74 -7.55 8.16
C ILE A 60 -7.64 -6.66 9.39
N GLY A 61 -8.78 -6.12 9.84
CA GLY A 61 -8.81 -5.11 10.90
C GLY A 61 -8.38 -3.72 10.40
N ALA A 62 -8.01 -3.59 9.13
CA ALA A 62 -7.83 -2.30 8.48
C ALA A 62 -9.00 -2.02 7.52
N ASN A 63 -9.00 -0.79 6.98
CA ASN A 63 -9.83 -0.41 5.86
C ASN A 63 -9.05 0.55 4.96
N HIS A 64 -9.70 1.10 3.92
CA HIS A 64 -9.08 1.99 2.93
C HIS A 64 -8.26 3.15 3.54
N ARG A 65 -8.52 3.56 4.79
CA ARG A 65 -7.82 4.64 5.49
C ARG A 65 -6.48 4.22 6.12
N SER A 66 -6.11 2.94 6.22
CA SER A 66 -4.80 2.53 6.80
C SER A 66 -3.62 3.14 6.03
N PHE A 67 -3.77 3.33 4.72
CA PHE A 67 -2.76 3.98 3.88
C PHE A 67 -2.64 5.50 4.09
N TYR A 68 -3.64 6.18 4.67
CA TYR A 68 -3.68 7.65 4.70
C TYR A 68 -2.52 8.27 5.51
N PRO A 69 -2.15 7.79 6.73
CA PRO A 69 -1.00 8.32 7.46
C PRO A 69 0.31 8.20 6.68
N PHE A 70 0.57 7.05 6.08
CA PHE A 70 1.76 6.82 5.24
C PHE A 70 1.78 7.75 4.02
N LEU A 71 0.67 7.87 3.30
CA LEU A 71 0.61 8.76 2.13
C LEU A 71 0.72 10.24 2.51
N GLN A 72 0.18 10.65 3.65
CA GLN A 72 0.29 12.03 4.15
C GLN A 72 1.70 12.41 4.60
N HIS A 73 2.57 11.43 4.91
CA HIS A 73 3.96 11.66 5.29
C HIS A 73 4.71 12.51 4.25
N HIS A 74 5.61 13.38 4.71
CA HIS A 74 6.29 14.37 3.87
C HIS A 74 7.07 13.74 2.70
N SER A 75 7.69 12.58 2.92
CA SER A 75 8.45 11.86 1.89
C SER A 75 7.58 11.29 0.76
N MET A 76 6.26 11.21 0.95
CA MET A 76 5.29 10.80 -0.06
C MET A 76 4.62 11.98 -0.78
N GLN A 77 4.95 13.24 -0.45
CA GLN A 77 4.32 14.43 -1.04
C GLN A 77 4.50 14.50 -2.56
N GLU A 78 5.73 14.29 -3.07
CA GLU A 78 5.97 14.36 -4.52
C GLU A 78 5.32 13.19 -5.27
N VAL A 79 5.28 12.01 -4.66
CA VAL A 79 4.55 10.85 -5.19
C VAL A 79 3.06 11.18 -5.28
N ARG A 80 2.44 11.68 -4.20
CA ARG A 80 1.04 12.09 -4.18
C ARG A 80 0.69 13.09 -5.28
N ASN A 81 1.50 14.13 -5.46
CA ASN A 81 1.23 15.17 -6.44
C ASN A 81 1.25 14.66 -7.91
N ARG A 82 1.95 13.55 -8.17
CA ARG A 82 2.08 12.92 -9.51
C ARG A 82 1.20 11.68 -9.69
N SER A 83 0.35 11.36 -8.71
CA SER A 83 -0.36 10.08 -8.66
C SER A 83 -1.85 10.24 -8.36
N VAL A 84 -2.61 9.18 -8.58
CA VAL A 84 -3.99 9.03 -8.11
C VAL A 84 -4.10 7.65 -7.45
N PHE A 85 -4.65 7.60 -6.25
CA PHE A 85 -4.80 6.36 -5.49
C PHE A 85 -6.26 5.90 -5.50
N LEU A 86 -6.47 4.64 -5.84
CA LEU A 86 -7.74 3.94 -5.90
C LEU A 86 -7.76 3.00 -4.70
N HIS A 87 -8.31 3.45 -3.57
CA HIS A 87 -8.33 2.66 -2.35
C HIS A 87 -9.58 1.78 -2.32
N VAL A 88 -9.40 0.48 -2.52
CA VAL A 88 -10.49 -0.49 -2.42
C VAL A 88 -10.81 -0.71 -0.95
N CYS A 89 -12.08 -0.53 -0.60
CA CYS A 89 -12.62 -0.93 0.70
C CYS A 89 -13.39 -2.24 0.50
N LEU A 90 -12.99 -3.29 1.21
CA LEU A 90 -13.60 -4.61 1.09
C LEU A 90 -15.02 -4.64 1.72
N PRO A 91 -15.90 -5.58 1.33
CA PRO A 91 -17.30 -5.58 1.74
C PRO A 91 -17.48 -5.50 3.26
N GLY A 92 -18.27 -4.54 3.72
CA GLY A 92 -18.58 -4.33 5.13
C GLY A 92 -17.41 -3.90 6.02
N GLN A 93 -16.23 -3.56 5.46
CA GLN A 93 -15.05 -3.09 6.22
C GLN A 93 -14.95 -1.55 6.29
N ASP A 94 -15.93 -0.82 5.76
CA ASP A 94 -15.94 0.64 5.84
C ASP A 94 -16.30 1.12 7.27
N ASP A 95 -15.94 2.36 7.62
CA ASP A 95 -16.17 2.88 8.97
C ASP A 95 -17.69 3.01 9.25
N ASN A 96 -18.18 2.35 10.30
CA ASN A 96 -19.59 2.32 10.73
C ASN A 96 -20.56 1.57 9.76
N GLU A 97 -20.09 0.59 9.00
CA GLU A 97 -21.00 -0.23 8.18
C GLU A 97 -22.02 -1.02 9.03
N PRO A 98 -23.26 -1.21 8.53
CA PRO A 98 -24.20 -2.16 9.12
C PRO A 98 -23.67 -3.60 8.99
N ASN A 99 -24.25 -4.52 9.74
CA ASN A 99 -23.97 -5.95 9.58
C ASN A 99 -24.35 -6.35 8.14
N LEU A 100 -23.44 -7.04 7.45
CA LEU A 100 -23.74 -7.77 6.23
C LEU A 100 -24.86 -8.78 6.55
N PRO A 101 -25.82 -9.02 5.63
CA PRO A 101 -26.91 -9.97 5.84
C PRO A 101 -26.42 -11.33 6.34
N ASP A 102 -27.22 -12.03 7.16
CA ASP A 102 -26.83 -13.33 7.71
C ASP A 102 -26.48 -14.34 6.61
N ASN A 103 -27.30 -14.36 5.55
CA ASN A 103 -27.11 -15.16 4.34
C ASN A 103 -26.02 -14.64 3.36
N PHE A 104 -25.36 -13.51 3.66
CA PHE A 104 -24.26 -13.01 2.82
C PHE A 104 -23.04 -13.92 2.94
N VAL A 105 -22.69 -14.59 1.85
CA VAL A 105 -21.44 -15.35 1.70
C VAL A 105 -20.33 -14.37 1.38
N PHE A 106 -19.30 -14.30 2.23
CA PHE A 106 -18.19 -13.38 2.03
C PHE A 106 -17.27 -13.90 0.91
N PRO A 107 -16.82 -13.04 -0.03
CA PRO A 107 -16.00 -13.47 -1.15
C PRO A 107 -14.65 -14.06 -0.71
N THR A 108 -14.19 -15.10 -1.41
CA THR A 108 -12.83 -15.63 -1.23
C THR A 108 -11.79 -14.61 -1.67
N LEU A 109 -10.54 -14.71 -1.19
CA LEU A 109 -9.46 -13.83 -1.66
C LEU A 109 -9.21 -13.96 -3.18
N ASP A 110 -9.49 -15.14 -3.77
CA ASP A 110 -9.47 -15.35 -5.22
C ASP A 110 -10.60 -14.60 -5.93
N GLN A 111 -11.83 -14.64 -5.40
CA GLN A 111 -12.95 -13.82 -5.89
C GLN A 111 -12.57 -12.34 -5.89
N ILE A 112 -12.13 -11.82 -4.74
CA ILE A 112 -11.75 -10.40 -4.61
C ILE A 112 -10.65 -10.05 -5.62
N GLY A 113 -9.63 -10.90 -5.75
CA GLY A 113 -8.55 -10.70 -6.73
C GLY A 113 -9.01 -10.69 -8.20
N GLN A 114 -10.09 -11.42 -8.54
CA GLN A 114 -10.73 -11.37 -9.85
C GLN A 114 -11.59 -10.11 -10.01
N ASP A 115 -12.41 -9.78 -9.00
CA ASP A 115 -13.29 -8.62 -8.98
C ASP A 115 -12.53 -7.28 -9.07
N LEU A 116 -11.28 -7.22 -8.57
CA LEU A 116 -10.38 -6.08 -8.78
C LEU A 116 -10.09 -5.79 -10.26
N VAL A 117 -10.21 -6.77 -11.16
CA VAL A 117 -10.10 -6.53 -12.61
C VAL A 117 -11.33 -5.80 -13.13
N CYS A 118 -12.54 -6.21 -12.70
CA CYS A 118 -13.79 -5.51 -13.01
C CYS A 118 -13.78 -4.05 -12.50
N VAL A 119 -13.24 -3.82 -11.30
CA VAL A 119 -13.01 -2.46 -10.75
C VAL A 119 -12.17 -1.61 -11.69
N LEU A 120 -11.07 -2.14 -12.24
CA LEU A 120 -10.25 -1.37 -13.17
C LEU A 120 -10.95 -1.12 -14.52
N ASP A 121 -11.71 -2.09 -15.02
CA ASP A 121 -12.40 -1.99 -16.30
C ASP A 121 -13.55 -0.97 -16.24
N GLU A 122 -14.38 -0.99 -15.20
CA GLU A 122 -15.44 0.00 -14.96
C GLU A 122 -14.87 1.42 -14.75
N LEU A 123 -13.70 1.52 -14.11
CA LEU A 123 -12.98 2.78 -13.98
C LEU A 123 -12.25 3.21 -15.27
N GLY A 124 -12.17 2.36 -16.29
CA GLY A 124 -11.42 2.61 -17.53
C GLY A 124 -9.91 2.76 -17.30
N VAL A 125 -9.34 1.98 -16.38
CA VAL A 125 -7.94 2.01 -15.96
C VAL A 125 -7.19 0.80 -16.52
N LYS A 126 -6.16 1.03 -17.35
CA LYS A 126 -5.44 -0.05 -18.05
C LYS A 126 -4.23 -0.60 -17.28
N THR A 127 -3.64 0.21 -16.41
CA THR A 127 -2.41 -0.09 -15.66
C THR A 127 -2.46 0.58 -14.29
N VAL A 128 -1.98 -0.13 -13.28
CA VAL A 128 -1.84 0.36 -11.90
C VAL A 128 -0.56 -0.19 -11.28
N ILE A 129 -0.03 0.51 -10.28
CA ILE A 129 0.88 -0.06 -9.28
C ILE A 129 0.01 -0.61 -8.14
N GLY A 130 0.05 -1.92 -7.92
CA GLY A 130 -0.64 -2.56 -6.79
C GLY A 130 0.12 -2.35 -5.49
N LEU A 131 -0.57 -1.89 -4.44
CA LEU A 131 -0.02 -1.75 -3.09
C LEU A 131 -0.94 -2.48 -2.11
N GLY A 132 -0.45 -3.55 -1.49
CA GLY A 132 -1.23 -4.37 -0.57
C GLY A 132 -0.57 -4.47 0.80
N GLU A 133 -1.41 -4.56 1.84
CA GLU A 133 -1.00 -4.79 3.23
C GLU A 133 -1.56 -6.15 3.68
N GLY A 134 -0.73 -7.05 4.21
CA GLY A 134 -1.13 -8.37 4.71
C GLY A 134 -2.07 -9.17 3.80
N ALA A 135 -3.34 -9.34 4.19
CA ALA A 135 -4.38 -9.96 3.39
C ALA A 135 -4.63 -9.25 2.05
N GLY A 136 -4.56 -7.92 2.02
CA GLY A 136 -4.57 -7.10 0.82
C GLY A 136 -3.36 -7.32 -0.09
N ALA A 137 -2.18 -7.64 0.47
CA ALA A 137 -1.02 -8.08 -0.33
C ALA A 137 -1.27 -9.45 -1.00
N ASN A 138 -1.91 -10.38 -0.28
CA ASN A 138 -2.31 -11.67 -0.85
C ASN A 138 -3.33 -11.50 -2.00
N ILE A 139 -4.35 -10.66 -1.79
CA ILE A 139 -5.33 -10.27 -2.82
C ILE A 139 -4.63 -9.62 -4.02
N MET A 140 -3.67 -8.72 -3.81
CA MET A 140 -2.91 -8.08 -4.89
C MET A 140 -2.10 -9.08 -5.71
N CYS A 141 -1.51 -10.11 -5.10
CA CYS A 141 -0.84 -11.18 -5.84
C CYS A 141 -1.82 -12.01 -6.68
N ARG A 142 -3.00 -12.34 -6.14
CA ARG A 142 -4.08 -13.01 -6.90
C ARG A 142 -4.54 -12.16 -8.06
N PHE A 143 -4.78 -10.87 -7.83
CA PHE A 143 -5.11 -9.90 -8.87
C PHE A 143 -4.03 -9.83 -9.96
N ALA A 144 -2.74 -9.77 -9.59
CA ALA A 144 -1.64 -9.75 -10.56
C ALA A 144 -1.59 -11.02 -11.43
N LEU A 145 -1.77 -12.20 -10.83
CA LEU A 145 -1.88 -13.47 -11.56
C LEU A 145 -3.11 -13.51 -12.48
N ARG A 146 -4.25 -12.99 -12.00
CA ARG A 146 -5.53 -12.98 -12.72
C ARG A 146 -5.55 -11.93 -13.83
N MET A 147 -4.87 -10.79 -13.70
CA MET A 147 -4.64 -9.80 -14.76
C MET A 147 -3.86 -10.38 -15.95
N ILE A 148 -2.94 -11.31 -15.70
CA ILE A 148 -2.22 -12.03 -16.75
C ILE A 148 -3.17 -13.02 -17.45
N GLN A 149 -4.06 -13.69 -16.70
CA GLN A 149 -5.08 -14.60 -17.26
C GLN A 149 -6.22 -13.86 -17.98
N TRP A 150 -6.64 -12.68 -17.52
CA TRP A 150 -7.66 -11.83 -18.16
C TRP A 150 -7.23 -11.38 -19.56
N LYS A 151 -5.93 -11.15 -19.77
CA LYS A 151 -5.36 -10.89 -21.09
C LYS A 151 -5.33 -12.12 -22.02
N LEU A 152 -5.70 -13.32 -21.55
CA LEU A 152 -5.69 -14.58 -22.33
C LEU A 152 -7.01 -15.37 -22.32
N GLY A 153 -7.92 -15.16 -21.36
CA GLY A 153 -9.32 -15.60 -21.38
C GLY A 153 -9.70 -16.96 -20.73
N SER A 154 -10.92 -17.00 -20.17
CA SER A 154 -11.79 -18.15 -19.85
C SER A 154 -11.69 -18.94 -18.51
N ASN A 155 -12.88 -19.12 -17.90
CA ASN A 155 -13.53 -20.30 -17.24
C ASN A 155 -12.80 -21.19 -16.18
N MET A 156 -13.55 -21.63 -15.15
CA MET A 156 -13.12 -22.59 -14.10
C MET A 156 -14.22 -23.62 -13.73
N ASN A 157 -13.83 -24.78 -13.17
CA ASN A 157 -14.66 -25.98 -12.99
C ASN A 157 -14.69 -26.54 -11.54
N GLN A 158 -15.61 -27.48 -11.29
CA GLN A 158 -16.28 -27.84 -10.03
C GLN A 158 -15.50 -28.70 -9.01
N ALA A 159 -14.20 -28.96 -9.20
CA ALA A 159 -13.40 -29.86 -8.34
C ALA A 159 -12.95 -29.26 -6.99
N ALA A 160 -13.25 -27.99 -6.70
CA ALA A 160 -12.76 -27.28 -5.53
C ALA A 160 -13.49 -27.61 -4.20
N TRP A 161 -14.59 -28.37 -4.24
CA TRP A 161 -15.46 -28.58 -3.08
C TRP A 161 -14.97 -29.61 -2.05
N GLU A 162 -14.14 -30.57 -2.46
CA GLU A 162 -13.79 -31.73 -1.60
C GLU A 162 -12.66 -31.46 -0.59
N TYR A 163 -11.90 -30.37 -0.76
CA TYR A 163 -10.77 -30.02 0.12
C TYR A 163 -11.19 -29.29 1.42
N LEU A 164 -12.46 -28.88 1.54
CA LEU A 164 -12.94 -27.96 2.58
C LEU A 164 -13.12 -28.58 3.99
N ILE A 165 -12.97 -29.91 4.13
CA ILE A 165 -13.41 -30.63 5.34
C ILE A 165 -12.31 -30.79 6.40
N ASP A 166 -11.03 -30.84 5.99
CA ASP A 166 -9.96 -31.43 6.83
C ASP A 166 -9.23 -30.43 7.75
N HIS A 167 -9.21 -29.14 7.41
CA HIS A 167 -8.26 -28.17 8.01
C HIS A 167 -8.75 -27.49 9.31
N ARG A 168 -9.48 -28.23 10.16
CA ARG A 168 -10.15 -27.74 11.38
C ARG A 168 -9.24 -27.89 12.62
N PHE A 169 -9.05 -26.80 13.39
CA PHE A 169 -8.49 -26.67 14.77
C PHE A 169 -6.96 -26.41 14.98
N GLY A 170 -6.62 -25.31 15.70
CA GLY A 170 -5.31 -25.06 16.34
C GLY A 170 -4.94 -23.56 16.67
N PRO A 171 -4.69 -23.14 17.95
CA PRO A 171 -4.41 -21.73 18.40
C PRO A 171 -2.91 -21.41 18.65
N GLY A 172 -2.42 -20.24 19.09
CA GLY A 172 -2.98 -18.88 19.34
C GLY A 172 -2.22 -18.09 20.47
N LEU A 173 -2.09 -16.74 20.41
CA LEU A 173 -1.39 -15.88 21.42
C LEU A 173 -1.90 -14.40 21.49
N ASP A 174 -1.48 -13.62 22.51
CA ASP A 174 -2.07 -12.32 22.93
C ASP A 174 -1.09 -11.15 23.18
N ASP A 175 -1.44 -9.95 22.67
CA ASP A 175 -1.70 -8.73 23.46
C ASP A 175 -2.59 -7.79 22.62
N LYS A 176 -3.91 -7.90 22.82
CA LYS A 176 -4.90 -7.45 21.83
C LYS A 176 -5.80 -6.30 22.27
N GLN A 177 -5.89 -5.98 23.56
CA GLN A 177 -7.05 -5.24 24.08
C GLN A 177 -7.12 -3.76 23.65
N SER A 178 -5.98 -3.09 23.51
CA SER A 178 -5.90 -1.71 23.03
C SER A 178 -6.25 -1.59 21.53
N TYR A 179 -5.74 -2.51 20.71
CA TYR A 179 -6.06 -2.59 19.28
C TYR A 179 -7.50 -3.05 19.04
N ILE A 180 -7.97 -4.10 19.73
CA ILE A 180 -9.37 -4.57 19.67
C ILE A 180 -10.35 -3.44 19.95
N LYS A 181 -10.08 -2.57 20.93
CA LYS A 181 -10.96 -1.43 21.21
C LYS A 181 -11.06 -0.47 20.02
N LEU A 182 -9.93 -0.14 19.38
CA LEU A 182 -9.90 0.69 18.18
C LEU A 182 -10.56 0.00 16.96
N LEU A 183 -10.46 -1.33 16.86
CA LEU A 183 -11.18 -2.12 15.85
C LEU A 183 -12.70 -2.11 16.09
N GLN A 184 -13.13 -2.34 17.33
CA GLN A 184 -14.55 -2.39 17.73
C GLN A 184 -15.26 -1.03 17.58
N GLU A 185 -14.53 0.08 17.76
CA GLU A 185 -15.06 1.43 17.59
C GLU A 185 -15.19 1.86 16.12
N ARG A 186 -14.47 1.22 15.19
CA ARG A 186 -14.42 1.62 13.77
C ARG A 186 -15.05 0.64 12.80
N LEU A 187 -14.82 -0.66 13.01
CA LEU A 187 -15.18 -1.73 12.08
C LEU A 187 -16.30 -2.58 12.62
N ASN A 188 -17.15 -3.04 11.71
CA ASN A 188 -18.21 -3.97 12.04
C ASN A 188 -17.64 -5.35 12.38
N SER A 189 -17.82 -5.80 13.63
CA SER A 189 -17.23 -7.06 14.13
C SER A 189 -17.74 -8.31 13.41
N VAL A 190 -18.98 -8.31 12.92
CA VAL A 190 -19.57 -9.43 12.16
C VAL A 190 -18.96 -9.48 10.75
N ASN A 191 -18.80 -8.32 10.10
CA ASN A 191 -18.19 -8.24 8.78
C ASN A 191 -16.70 -8.57 8.84
N LEU A 192 -16.01 -8.16 9.90
CA LEU A 192 -14.62 -8.50 10.17
C LEU A 192 -14.43 -10.01 10.38
N SER A 193 -15.33 -10.68 11.12
CA SER A 193 -15.26 -12.15 11.26
C SER A 193 -15.46 -12.88 9.93
N LYS A 194 -16.36 -12.37 9.07
CA LYS A 194 -16.57 -12.89 7.71
C LYS A 194 -15.33 -12.70 6.82
N TYR A 195 -14.65 -11.56 6.88
CA TYR A 195 -13.39 -11.34 6.15
C TYR A 195 -12.24 -12.20 6.68
N MET A 196 -12.09 -12.28 8.01
CA MET A 196 -11.09 -13.12 8.67
C MET A 196 -11.25 -14.60 8.29
N ALA A 197 -12.48 -15.12 8.24
CA ALA A 197 -12.75 -16.48 7.76
C ALA A 197 -12.26 -16.68 6.30
N SER A 198 -12.59 -15.75 5.39
CA SER A 198 -12.14 -15.80 4.00
C SER A 198 -10.61 -15.84 3.87
N PHE A 199 -9.88 -15.04 4.66
CA PHE A 199 -8.42 -15.07 4.67
C PHE A 199 -7.82 -16.34 5.29
N LEU A 200 -8.42 -16.87 6.36
CA LEU A 200 -7.96 -18.12 6.98
C LEU A 200 -8.14 -19.31 6.04
N HIS A 201 -9.18 -19.29 5.19
CA HIS A 201 -9.45 -20.32 4.17
C HIS A 201 -8.80 -20.05 2.80
N ARG A 202 -7.79 -19.17 2.72
CA ARG A 202 -7.09 -18.87 1.47
C ARG A 202 -6.30 -20.07 0.95
N THR A 203 -6.34 -20.29 -0.38
CA THR A 203 -5.52 -21.28 -1.08
C THR A 203 -4.03 -20.89 -1.07
N ASP A 204 -3.13 -21.87 -1.11
CA ASP A 204 -1.70 -21.58 -1.29
C ASP A 204 -1.43 -21.07 -2.71
N LEU A 205 -0.55 -20.07 -2.81
CA LEU A 205 -0.11 -19.41 -4.04
C LEU A 205 1.32 -19.79 -4.42
N SER A 206 2.07 -20.43 -3.53
CA SER A 206 3.52 -20.62 -3.66
C SER A 206 3.92 -21.33 -4.95
N ALA A 207 3.14 -22.33 -5.38
CA ALA A 207 3.34 -23.05 -6.63
C ALA A 207 3.03 -22.22 -7.90
N GLU A 208 2.22 -21.17 -7.81
CA GLU A 208 1.89 -20.30 -8.96
C GLU A 208 2.83 -19.08 -9.09
N LEU A 209 3.48 -18.67 -7.99
CA LEU A 209 4.27 -17.45 -7.92
C LEU A 209 5.55 -17.48 -8.77
N ALA A 210 6.26 -18.61 -8.82
CA ALA A 210 7.53 -18.73 -9.56
C ALA A 210 7.34 -18.53 -11.08
N ASP A 211 6.38 -19.25 -11.68
CA ASP A 211 6.25 -19.37 -13.13
C ASP A 211 5.26 -18.37 -13.76
N LYS A 212 4.23 -17.97 -12.99
CA LYS A 212 3.11 -17.18 -13.54
C LYS A 212 3.18 -15.69 -13.18
N LEU A 213 3.85 -15.30 -12.09
CA LEU A 213 3.96 -13.89 -11.71
C LEU A 213 5.05 -13.17 -12.53
N LYS A 214 4.66 -12.68 -13.71
CA LYS A 214 5.55 -11.99 -14.67
C LYS A 214 5.65 -10.47 -14.47
N VAL A 215 5.25 -9.96 -13.30
CA VAL A 215 5.34 -8.53 -12.94
C VAL A 215 6.48 -8.32 -11.95
N ASP A 216 7.04 -7.11 -11.90
CA ASP A 216 7.98 -6.73 -10.85
C ASP A 216 7.27 -6.68 -9.50
N ALA A 217 7.94 -7.16 -8.44
CA ALA A 217 7.39 -7.21 -7.10
C ALA A 217 8.38 -6.70 -6.05
N LEU A 218 7.91 -5.80 -5.18
CA LEU A 218 8.63 -5.35 -3.99
C LEU A 218 7.95 -5.90 -2.74
N LEU A 219 8.60 -6.84 -2.07
CA LEU A 219 8.20 -7.32 -0.75
C LEU A 219 8.86 -6.43 0.31
N VAL A 220 8.09 -5.94 1.28
CA VAL A 220 8.60 -5.11 2.39
C VAL A 220 8.14 -5.72 3.70
N VAL A 221 9.07 -5.92 4.64
CA VAL A 221 8.76 -6.53 5.94
C VAL A 221 9.64 -5.98 7.06
N GLY A 222 9.06 -5.79 8.24
CA GLY A 222 9.81 -5.46 9.45
C GLY A 222 10.43 -6.71 10.06
N SER A 223 11.66 -6.62 10.57
CA SER A 223 12.36 -7.75 11.22
C SER A 223 11.65 -8.27 12.49
N ARG A 224 10.79 -7.46 13.11
CA ARG A 224 9.94 -7.82 14.25
C ARG A 224 8.47 -8.09 13.85
N ALA A 225 8.15 -8.08 12.55
CA ALA A 225 6.81 -8.38 12.07
C ALA A 225 6.47 -9.87 12.32
N SER A 226 5.25 -10.11 12.82
CA SER A 226 4.72 -11.46 13.09
C SER A 226 4.70 -12.38 11.86
N MET A 227 4.57 -11.81 10.67
CA MET A 227 4.50 -12.50 9.38
C MET A 227 5.87 -12.60 8.67
N SER A 228 6.97 -12.20 9.31
CA SER A 228 8.32 -12.16 8.72
C SER A 228 8.72 -13.47 8.03
N GLN A 229 8.59 -14.61 8.71
CA GLN A 229 8.89 -15.93 8.16
C GLN A 229 8.06 -16.25 6.90
N THR A 230 6.77 -15.87 6.88
CA THR A 230 5.90 -16.06 5.72
C THR A 230 6.37 -15.23 4.53
N VAL A 231 6.83 -14.00 4.74
CA VAL A 231 7.39 -13.16 3.66
C VAL A 231 8.70 -13.73 3.13
N TYR A 232 9.57 -14.31 3.97
CA TYR A 232 10.78 -15.00 3.52
C TYR A 232 10.45 -16.24 2.68
N SER A 233 9.52 -17.09 3.11
CA SER A 233 9.07 -18.26 2.34
C SER A 233 8.40 -17.86 1.03
N MET A 234 7.56 -16.82 1.04
CA MET A 234 6.95 -16.27 -0.19
C MET A 234 8.02 -15.74 -1.15
N HIS A 235 9.00 -14.97 -0.65
CA HIS A 235 10.14 -14.54 -1.45
C HIS A 235 10.87 -15.74 -2.06
N GLN A 236 11.15 -16.81 -1.30
CA GLN A 236 11.79 -18.03 -1.80
C GLN A 236 11.00 -18.70 -2.93
N ALA A 237 9.68 -18.68 -2.88
CA ALA A 237 8.80 -19.20 -3.93
C ALA A 237 8.64 -18.26 -5.16
N MET A 238 9.17 -17.03 -5.11
CA MET A 238 9.11 -16.05 -6.20
C MET A 238 10.43 -15.97 -6.97
N SER A 239 10.35 -15.62 -8.25
CA SER A 239 11.52 -15.44 -9.11
C SER A 239 12.44 -14.31 -8.61
N LYS A 240 13.74 -14.60 -8.52
CA LYS A 240 14.77 -13.66 -8.03
C LYS A 240 15.13 -12.56 -9.04
N VAL A 241 14.60 -12.64 -10.26
CA VAL A 241 14.88 -11.68 -11.33
C VAL A 241 13.97 -10.45 -11.22
N ASN A 242 12.71 -10.66 -10.87
CA ASN A 242 11.67 -9.61 -10.79
C ASN A 242 11.23 -9.28 -9.36
N THR A 243 11.64 -10.06 -8.36
CA THR A 243 11.24 -9.86 -6.96
C THR A 243 12.38 -9.31 -6.12
N THR A 244 12.14 -8.18 -5.46
CA THR A 244 13.03 -7.57 -4.47
C THR A 244 12.44 -7.73 -3.07
N LEU A 245 13.26 -8.12 -2.09
CA LEU A 245 12.88 -8.16 -0.67
C LEU A 245 13.61 -7.07 0.12
N LEU A 246 12.85 -6.17 0.72
CA LEU A 246 13.32 -5.19 1.69
C LEU A 246 12.95 -5.63 3.11
N VAL A 247 13.97 -5.90 3.92
CA VAL A 247 13.83 -6.12 5.36
C VAL A 247 14.15 -4.81 6.09
N VAL A 248 13.32 -4.42 7.04
CA VAL A 248 13.51 -3.22 7.87
C VAL A 248 13.82 -3.63 9.31
N ASP A 249 15.04 -3.32 9.76
CA ASP A 249 15.50 -3.67 11.10
C ASP A 249 14.72 -2.93 12.21
N ASP A 250 14.49 -3.64 13.32
CA ASP A 250 13.81 -3.24 14.56
C ASP A 250 12.42 -2.60 14.39
N VAL A 251 11.62 -3.12 13.47
CA VAL A 251 10.28 -2.62 13.15
C VAL A 251 9.28 -3.77 13.01
N ALA A 252 8.05 -3.57 13.46
CA ALA A 252 6.91 -4.45 13.21
C ALA A 252 6.01 -3.91 12.09
N ASP A 253 5.53 -2.66 12.22
CA ASP A 253 4.77 -1.96 11.17
C ASP A 253 5.67 -0.98 10.41
N VAL A 254 5.97 -1.33 9.16
CA VAL A 254 6.84 -0.55 8.28
C VAL A 254 6.24 0.79 7.84
N PHE A 255 4.90 0.92 7.80
CA PHE A 255 4.23 2.17 7.43
C PHE A 255 4.19 3.15 8.60
N ALA A 256 3.96 2.68 9.82
CA ALA A 256 3.96 3.53 11.02
C ALA A 256 5.37 3.88 11.51
N GLU A 257 6.26 2.89 11.64
CA GLU A 257 7.57 3.07 12.30
C GLU A 257 8.68 3.50 11.32
N ALA A 258 8.57 3.14 10.03
CA ALA A 258 9.62 3.40 9.03
C ALA A 258 9.14 4.02 7.69
N PRO A 259 8.20 4.98 7.66
CA PRO A 259 7.62 5.52 6.42
C PRO A 259 8.66 6.10 5.45
N LEU A 260 9.76 6.66 5.97
CA LEU A 260 10.86 7.17 5.16
C LEU A 260 11.61 6.05 4.40
N LYS A 261 11.84 4.89 5.03
CA LYS A 261 12.49 3.74 4.37
C LYS A 261 11.56 3.15 3.29
N VAL A 262 10.28 2.99 3.61
CA VAL A 262 9.26 2.45 2.68
C VAL A 262 9.07 3.36 1.47
N SER A 263 8.91 4.68 1.68
CA SER A 263 8.74 5.65 0.58
C SER A 263 9.95 5.70 -0.37
N ARG A 264 11.19 5.62 0.13
CA ARG A 264 12.40 5.49 -0.69
C ARG A 264 12.34 4.25 -1.59
N ALA A 265 12.01 3.09 -1.00
CA ALA A 265 11.93 1.83 -1.71
C ALA A 265 10.83 1.82 -2.77
N LEU A 266 9.65 2.38 -2.44
CA LEU A 266 8.53 2.55 -3.36
C LEU A 266 8.91 3.45 -4.55
N ILE A 267 9.60 4.57 -4.30
CA ILE A 267 10.06 5.48 -5.37
C ILE A 267 11.09 4.79 -6.27
N LEU A 268 12.03 4.03 -5.70
CA LEU A 268 13.01 3.24 -6.47
C LEU A 268 12.33 2.15 -7.32
N PHE A 269 11.38 1.41 -6.76
CA PHE A 269 10.59 0.42 -7.46
C PHE A 269 9.80 1.03 -8.63
N CYS A 270 9.05 2.10 -8.37
CA CYS A 270 8.31 2.83 -9.39
C CYS A 270 9.21 3.30 -10.54
N LYS A 271 10.40 3.84 -10.22
CA LYS A 271 11.43 4.23 -11.22
C LYS A 271 11.90 3.04 -12.05
N GLY A 272 12.11 1.87 -11.43
CA GLY A 272 12.44 0.62 -12.11
C GLY A 272 11.37 0.22 -13.13
N CYS A 273 10.09 0.31 -12.74
CA CYS A 273 8.94 0.09 -13.62
C CYS A 273 8.67 1.24 -14.63
N GLY A 274 9.59 2.20 -14.77
CA GLY A 274 9.49 3.31 -15.73
C GLY A 274 8.52 4.44 -15.36
N VAL A 275 7.90 4.41 -14.17
CA VAL A 275 6.97 5.44 -13.66
C VAL A 275 7.62 6.31 -12.59
N LEU A 276 7.08 7.51 -12.33
CA LEU A 276 7.63 8.46 -11.35
C LEU A 276 9.13 8.78 -11.52
N SER A 277 9.67 8.66 -12.74
CA SER A 277 11.08 8.87 -13.07
C SER A 277 11.62 10.23 -12.60
N GLY A 278 10.80 11.28 -12.70
CA GLY A 278 11.12 12.63 -12.25
C GLY A 278 11.20 12.85 -10.73
N VAL A 279 10.65 11.94 -9.91
CA VAL A 279 10.55 12.10 -8.45
C VAL A 279 11.93 12.09 -7.78
N SER A 280 12.11 12.98 -6.81
CA SER A 280 13.30 13.00 -5.94
C SER A 280 13.28 11.84 -4.94
N ILE A 281 14.43 11.20 -4.69
CA ILE A 281 14.51 10.12 -3.71
C ILE A 281 14.78 10.76 -2.34
N PRO A 282 13.91 10.59 -1.32
CA PRO A 282 14.04 11.26 -0.04
C PRO A 282 15.40 11.01 0.62
N GLY A 283 16.16 12.06 0.95
CA GLY A 283 17.49 11.93 1.57
C GLY A 283 18.57 11.26 0.71
N MET A 284 18.34 11.09 -0.60
CA MET A 284 19.42 11.09 -1.58
C MET A 284 19.38 12.46 -2.26
N GLU A 285 20.10 13.43 -1.70
CA GLU A 285 20.25 14.71 -2.37
C GLU A 285 20.85 14.48 -3.76
N ARG A 286 20.26 15.12 -4.78
CA ARG A 286 20.88 15.13 -6.11
C ARG A 286 22.19 15.89 -5.98
N GLN A 287 23.29 15.16 -5.83
CA GLN A 287 24.62 15.68 -6.08
C GLN A 287 24.59 16.20 -7.51
N ARG A 288 24.46 17.53 -7.67
CA ARG A 288 24.50 18.14 -8.99
C ARG A 288 25.90 17.87 -9.51
N THR A 289 26.03 16.95 -10.45
CA THR A 289 27.07 17.07 -11.46
C THR A 289 26.79 18.38 -12.17
N LEU A 290 27.39 19.46 -11.67
CA LEU A 290 27.64 20.64 -12.47
C LEU A 290 28.39 20.10 -13.69
N SER A 291 27.72 20.08 -14.83
CA SER A 291 28.36 19.81 -16.11
C SER A 291 29.26 21.01 -16.38
N SER A 292 30.46 20.96 -15.80
CA SER A 292 31.56 21.87 -16.11
C SER A 292 31.66 21.92 -17.63
N SER A 293 31.40 23.08 -18.24
CA SER A 293 31.66 23.21 -19.68
C SER A 293 33.16 23.00 -19.90
N MET A 294 33.56 22.62 -21.12
CA MET A 294 34.98 22.47 -21.44
C MET A 294 35.79 23.74 -21.11
N GLU A 295 35.17 24.92 -21.21
CA GLU A 295 35.76 26.22 -20.90
C GLU A 295 36.09 26.40 -19.40
N GLU A 296 35.34 25.74 -18.51
CA GLU A 296 35.53 25.84 -17.06
C GLU A 296 36.66 24.91 -16.56
N ALA A 297 37.03 23.89 -17.35
CA ALA A 297 38.14 22.98 -17.05
C ALA A 297 39.53 23.61 -17.23
N ASP A 298 39.67 24.55 -18.17
CA ASP A 298 40.94 25.27 -18.45
C ASP A 298 41.21 26.43 -17.47
N THR A 299 40.28 26.76 -16.57
CA THR A 299 40.55 27.77 -15.54
C THR A 299 41.41 27.20 -14.40
N PRO A 300 42.57 27.82 -14.07
CA PRO A 300 43.45 27.30 -13.04
C PRO A 300 42.79 27.40 -11.66
N ARG A 301 42.37 26.25 -11.12
CA ARG A 301 41.75 26.16 -9.78
C ARG A 301 42.72 26.66 -8.72
N LYS A 302 42.36 27.75 -8.04
CA LYS A 302 43.03 28.17 -6.80
C LYS A 302 42.83 27.08 -5.74
N LEU A 303 43.88 26.31 -5.47
CA LEU A 303 43.96 25.40 -4.33
C LEU A 303 43.76 26.22 -3.04
N SER A 304 42.58 26.11 -2.44
CA SER A 304 42.31 26.69 -1.12
C SER A 304 43.06 25.88 -0.06
N LEU A 305 44.29 26.30 0.25
CA LEU A 305 45.00 25.84 1.44
C LEU A 305 44.15 26.18 2.66
N THR A 306 43.70 25.14 3.36
CA THR A 306 43.04 25.25 4.66
C THR A 306 43.98 25.96 5.63
N ARG A 307 43.49 27.00 6.32
CA ARG A 307 44.27 27.67 7.37
C ARG A 307 44.58 26.67 8.49
N PRO A 308 45.83 26.60 8.98
CA PRO A 308 46.13 25.83 10.19
C PRO A 308 45.44 26.46 11.42
N PRO A 309 45.14 25.66 12.45
CA PRO A 309 44.55 26.16 13.70
C PRO A 309 45.53 27.07 14.46
N PRO A 310 45.03 28.01 15.28
CA PRO A 310 45.89 28.91 16.06
C PRO A 310 46.64 28.13 17.15
N SER A 311 47.93 28.39 17.30
CA SER A 311 48.74 27.87 18.40
C SER A 311 48.38 28.58 19.71
N HIS A 312 48.08 27.81 20.74
CA HIS A 312 48.01 28.34 22.10
C HIS A 312 49.43 28.73 22.56
N MET A 313 49.64 30.01 22.86
CA MET A 313 50.81 30.43 23.64
C MET A 313 50.53 30.23 25.13
N GLU A 314 51.24 29.28 25.74
CA GLU A 314 51.56 29.37 27.17
C GLU A 314 52.40 30.63 27.43
N LYS A 315 52.01 31.41 28.44
CA LYS A 315 52.94 32.26 29.20
C LYS A 315 52.52 32.26 30.67
N VAL A 316 53.39 31.64 31.47
CA VAL A 316 53.89 32.02 32.81
C VAL A 316 53.01 33.00 33.60
#